data_AF-A0A2S9F4W2-F1
#
_entry.id   AF-A0A2S9F4W2-F1
#
_cell.length_a   1.000
_cell.length_b   1.000
_cell.length_c   1.000
_cell.angle_alpha   90.00
_cell.angle_beta   90.00
_cell.angle_gamma   90.00
#
_symmetry.space_group_name_H-M   'P 1'
#
loop_
_entity.id
_entity.type
_entity.pdbx_description
1 polymer ?
#
loop_
_entity_poly.entity_id
_entity_poly.type
_entity_poly.pdbx_seq_one_letter_code
_entity_poly.pdbx_strand_id
1 'polypeptide(L)'
;MVVKSSTGRASRTVVPMTRPTMRETIARLAPGTPLRDGLERILRGRTGALILIGYDDSVETICDGGFSLDVRYAPTRLRELSKMDGAVVLSS
;
A
#
# COMPACT_ATOMS: atom_id res chain seq x y z
N MET A 1 1.64 -5.17 8.23
CA MET A 1 1.84 -6.09 7.10
C MET A 1 2.47 -5.41 5.86
N VAL A 2 3.80 -5.47 5.72
CA VAL A 2 4.52 -4.80 4.62
C VAL A 2 4.56 -5.66 3.36
N VAL A 3 3.63 -5.46 2.42
CA VAL A 3 3.67 -6.02 1.05
C VAL A 3 4.92 -5.47 0.32
N LYS A 4 6.09 -6.11 0.47
CA LYS A 4 7.26 -5.94 -0.42
C LYS A 4 7.32 -7.04 -1.49
N SER A 5 7.91 -6.76 -2.63
CA SER A 5 8.43 -7.81 -3.51
C SER A 5 9.86 -8.17 -3.06
N SER A 6 10.17 -9.46 -2.94
CA SER A 6 11.54 -9.90 -2.68
C SER A 6 11.87 -11.14 -3.50
N THR A 7 12.69 -10.97 -4.55
CA THR A 7 14.00 -11.61 -4.70
C THR A 7 14.68 -11.11 -5.98
N GLY A 8 15.84 -10.47 -5.82
CA GLY A 8 16.70 -9.98 -6.89
C GLY A 8 17.48 -8.75 -6.42
N ARG A 9 18.67 -8.96 -5.83
CA ARG A 9 19.66 -7.91 -5.61
C ARG A 9 20.21 -7.48 -6.98
N ALA A 10 19.43 -6.71 -7.72
CA ALA A 10 19.81 -6.08 -8.97
C ALA A 10 19.21 -4.68 -8.93
N SER A 11 20.08 -3.68 -8.74
CA SER A 11 19.85 -2.27 -9.01
C SER A 11 18.38 -1.83 -8.88
N ARG A 12 17.85 -1.75 -7.65
CA ARG A 12 16.59 -1.04 -7.44
C ARG A 12 16.89 0.42 -7.73
N THR A 13 16.57 0.86 -8.95
CA THR A 13 16.45 2.27 -9.28
C THR A 13 15.46 2.83 -8.27
N VAL A 14 15.96 3.53 -7.26
CA VAL A 14 15.14 4.37 -6.40
C VAL A 14 14.57 5.41 -7.35
N VAL A 15 13.36 5.15 -7.85
CA VAL A 15 12.65 6.13 -8.65
C VAL A 15 12.36 7.27 -7.69
N PRO A 16 12.88 8.48 -7.93
CA PRO A 16 12.55 9.62 -7.10
C PRO A 16 11.02 9.74 -7.09
N MET A 17 10.41 9.50 -5.94
CA MET A 17 8.98 9.62 -5.81
C MET A 17 8.66 11.11 -5.84
N THR A 18 8.25 11.62 -7.00
CA THR A 18 7.59 12.92 -7.06
C THR A 18 6.41 12.84 -6.12
N ARG A 19 6.45 13.64 -5.04
CA ARG A 19 5.36 13.68 -4.07
C ARG A 19 4.07 13.96 -4.84
N PRO A 20 3.09 13.05 -4.80
CA PRO A 20 1.84 13.28 -5.49
C PRO A 20 1.24 14.55 -4.90
N THR A 21 0.72 15.40 -5.78
CA THR A 21 -0.10 16.51 -5.35
C THR A 21 -1.29 15.98 -4.57
N MET A 22 -1.85 16.82 -3.70
CA MET A 22 -3.07 16.48 -2.97
C MET A 22 -4.20 16.09 -3.94
N ARG A 23 -4.27 16.73 -5.11
CA ARG A 23 -5.25 16.42 -6.15
C ARG A 23 -5.06 15.01 -6.72
N GLU A 24 -3.83 14.61 -7.05
CA GLU A 24 -3.53 13.25 -7.54
C GLU A 24 -3.85 12.19 -6.48
N THR A 25 -3.53 12.49 -5.22
CA THR A 25 -3.86 11.58 -4.10
C THR A 25 -5.36 11.41 -3.94
N ILE A 26 -6.14 12.48 -4.00
CA ILE A 26 -7.60 12.43 -3.93
C ILE A 26 -8.18 11.71 -5.15
N ALA A 27 -7.60 11.90 -6.35
CA ALA A 27 -8.03 11.21 -7.55
C ALA A 27 -7.87 9.67 -7.42
N ARG A 28 -6.79 9.20 -6.78
CA ARG A 28 -6.60 7.77 -6.45
C ARG A 28 -7.64 7.23 -5.47
N LEU A 29 -8.32 8.10 -4.71
CA LEU A 29 -9.36 7.76 -3.73
C LEU A 29 -10.79 8.01 -4.25
N ALA A 30 -10.92 8.45 -5.49
CA ALA A 30 -12.21 8.77 -6.09
C ALA A 30 -13.09 7.51 -6.25
N PRO A 31 -14.42 7.65 -6.22
CA PRO A 31 -15.36 6.56 -6.53
C PRO A 31 -15.04 5.85 -7.85
N GLY A 32 -15.17 4.52 -7.87
CA GLY A 32 -14.85 3.70 -9.04
C GLY A 32 -13.38 3.32 -9.18
N THR A 33 -12.49 3.84 -8.30
CA THR A 33 -11.10 3.38 -8.24
C THR A 33 -10.97 2.10 -7.42
N PRO A 34 -10.05 1.19 -7.78
CA PRO A 34 -9.81 -0.02 -7.00
C PRO A 34 -9.39 0.26 -5.55
N LEU A 35 -8.70 1.38 -5.30
CA LEU A 35 -8.30 1.79 -3.95
C LEU A 35 -9.52 2.18 -3.13
N ARG A 36 -10.42 2.99 -3.69
CA ARG A 36 -11.70 3.34 -3.04
C ARG A 36 -12.55 2.11 -2.73
N ASP A 37 -12.65 1.16 -3.66
CA ASP A 37 -13.38 -0.10 -3.43
C ASP A 37 -12.79 -0.91 -2.26
N GLY A 38 -11.45 -0.91 -2.13
CA GLY A 38 -10.76 -1.55 -1.02
C GLY A 38 -11.08 -0.89 0.32
N LEU A 39 -11.04 0.44 0.37
CA LEU A 39 -11.41 1.23 1.55
C LEU A 39 -12.87 1.01 1.96
N GLU A 40 -13.80 0.99 1.01
CA GLU A 40 -15.20 0.71 1.30
C GLU A 40 -15.39 -0.70 1.88
N ARG A 41 -14.64 -1.69 1.39
CA ARG A 41 -14.66 -3.03 1.97
C ARG A 41 -14.12 -3.03 3.39
N ILE A 42 -13.04 -2.31 3.69
CA ILE A 42 -12.49 -2.18 5.06
C ILE A 42 -13.55 -1.58 6.00
N LEU A 43 -14.15 -0.46 5.60
CA LEU A 43 -15.18 0.23 6.38
C LEU A 43 -16.42 -0.64 6.63
N ARG A 44 -16.91 -1.35 5.60
CA ARG A 44 -18.03 -2.32 5.75
C ARG A 44 -17.67 -3.47 6.68
N GLY A 45 -16.40 -3.82 6.78
CA GLY A 45 -15.87 -4.80 7.73
C GLY A 45 -15.76 -4.30 9.17
N ARG A 46 -16.03 -3.00 9.42
CA ARG A 46 -15.86 -2.32 10.71
C ARG A 46 -14.44 -2.43 11.26
N THR A 47 -13.44 -2.52 10.37
CA THR A 47 -12.02 -2.53 10.70
C THR A 47 -11.38 -1.20 10.33
N GLY A 48 -10.27 -0.85 10.97
CA GLY A 48 -9.39 0.23 10.53
C GLY A 48 -8.32 -0.26 9.57
N ALA A 49 -7.52 0.66 9.01
CA ALA A 49 -6.30 0.33 8.28
C ALA A 49 -5.34 1.52 8.31
N LEU A 50 -4.04 1.25 8.45
CA LEU A 50 -2.98 2.20 8.15
C LEU A 50 -2.36 1.82 6.81
N ILE A 51 -2.46 2.69 5.81
CA ILE A 51 -2.04 2.41 4.43
C ILE A 51 -0.99 3.44 4.00
N LEU A 52 0.19 2.96 3.64
CA LEU A 52 1.25 3.76 3.03
C LEU A 52 1.18 3.59 1.50
N ILE A 53 1.29 4.69 0.77
CA ILE A 53 1.34 4.71 -0.69
C ILE A 53 2.74 5.12 -1.12
N GLY A 54 3.45 4.22 -1.79
CA GLY A 54 4.87 4.37 -2.08
C GLY A 54 5.75 3.58 -1.12
N TYR A 55 6.92 3.18 -1.64
CA TYR A 55 7.92 2.46 -0.88
C TYR A 55 9.32 2.82 -1.40
N ASP A 56 10.07 3.56 -0.58
CA ASP A 56 11.45 3.96 -0.82
C ASP A 56 12.34 3.61 0.39
N ASP A 57 13.63 3.93 0.31
CA ASP A 57 14.60 3.63 1.37
C ASP A 57 14.25 4.35 2.70
N SER A 58 13.58 5.51 2.63
CA SER A 58 13.15 6.22 3.84
C SER A 58 12.02 5.46 4.53
N VAL A 59 11.02 5.00 3.76
CA VAL A 59 9.96 4.13 4.27
C VAL A 59 10.53 2.81 4.79
N GLU A 60 11.54 2.25 4.12
CA GLU A 60 12.23 1.03 4.56
C GLU A 60 12.83 1.21 5.96
N THR A 61 13.53 2.31 6.22
CA THR A 61 14.21 2.54 7.50
C THR A 61 13.27 2.66 8.70
N ILE A 62 12.01 3.03 8.48
CA ILE A 62 10.99 3.16 9.54
C ILE A 62 10.07 1.94 9.65
N CYS A 63 10.18 0.99 8.73
CA CYS A 63 9.38 -0.23 8.76
C CYS A 63 10.12 -1.33 9.52
N ASP A 64 9.48 -1.89 10.54
CA ASP A 64 9.94 -3.08 11.23
C ASP A 64 8.93 -4.22 11.10
N GLY A 65 9.45 -5.45 11.00
CA GLY A 65 8.66 -6.68 10.80
C GLY A 65 7.84 -6.74 9.49
N GLY A 66 6.80 -7.57 9.51
CA GLY A 66 5.92 -7.80 8.36
C GLY A 66 6.46 -8.83 7.36
N PHE A 67 5.84 -8.89 6.17
CA PHE A 67 6.21 -9.85 5.13
C PHE A 67 5.86 -9.38 3.74
N SER A 68 6.82 -9.60 2.85
CA SER A 68 6.79 -9.32 1.42
C SER A 68 5.62 -10.00 0.68
N LEU A 69 4.80 -9.25 -0.05
CA LEU A 69 3.91 -9.76 -1.10
C LEU A 69 4.25 -9.11 -2.45
N ASP A 70 4.71 -9.92 -3.39
CA ASP A 70 4.88 -9.50 -4.79
C ASP A 70 3.65 -9.90 -5.62
N VAL A 71 2.52 -9.22 -5.39
CA VAL A 71 1.27 -9.53 -6.09
C VAL A 71 0.55 -8.26 -6.53
N ARG A 72 -0.15 -8.36 -7.67
CA ARG A 72 -0.99 -7.26 -8.18
C ARG A 72 -2.07 -6.87 -7.17
N TYR A 73 -2.32 -5.57 -7.02
CA TYR A 73 -3.36 -5.05 -6.14
C TYR A 73 -4.74 -5.68 -6.42
N ALA A 74 -5.49 -5.97 -5.35
CA ALA A 74 -6.90 -6.34 -5.43
C ALA A 74 -7.65 -5.77 -4.20
N PRO A 75 -8.84 -5.18 -4.37
CA PRO A 75 -9.62 -4.61 -3.27
C PRO A 75 -9.94 -5.61 -2.15
N THR A 76 -10.27 -6.84 -2.53
CA THR A 76 -10.52 -7.95 -1.59
C THR A 76 -9.27 -8.27 -0.80
N ARG A 77 -8.10 -8.35 -1.44
CA ARG A 77 -6.84 -8.60 -0.74
C ARG A 77 -6.55 -7.49 0.27
N LEU A 78 -6.62 -6.22 -0.15
CA LEU A 78 -6.41 -5.10 0.78
C LEU A 78 -7.30 -5.22 2.02
N ARG A 79 -8.59 -5.56 1.85
CA ARG A 79 -9.51 -5.85 2.96
C ARG A 79 -9.00 -6.98 3.85
N GLU A 80 -8.59 -8.10 3.26
CA GLU A 80 -8.11 -9.25 4.04
C GLU A 80 -6.85 -8.92 4.85
N LEU A 81 -5.91 -8.18 4.24
CA LEU A 81 -4.69 -7.73 4.91
C LEU A 81 -4.97 -6.74 6.04
N SER A 82 -5.98 -5.89 5.87
CA SER A 82 -6.36 -4.87 6.87
C SER A 82 -7.01 -5.46 8.13
N LYS A 83 -7.31 -6.77 8.14
CA LYS A 83 -7.69 -7.47 9.37
C LYS A 83 -6.50 -7.72 10.30
N MET A 84 -5.28 -7.65 9.77
CA MET A 84 -4.06 -7.86 10.53
C MET A 84 -3.59 -6.56 11.18
N ASP A 85 -2.79 -6.69 12.22
CA ASP A 85 -2.16 -5.55 12.87
C ASP A 85 -1.07 -4.89 12.00
N GLY A 86 -0.85 -3.60 12.26
CA GLY A 86 0.15 -2.78 11.60
C GLY A 86 -0.35 -2.08 10.34
N ALA A 87 0.58 -1.84 9.40
CA ALA A 87 0.30 -1.07 8.18
C ALA A 87 0.40 -1.92 6.91
N VAL A 88 -0.31 -1.54 5.85
CA VAL A 88 -0.18 -2.07 4.48
C VAL A 88 0.56 -1.05 3.64
N VAL A 89 1.60 -1.48 2.91
CA VAL A 89 2.31 -0.62 1.96
C VAL A 89 1.92 -1.00 0.54
N LEU A 90 1.57 -0.01 -0.29
CA LEU A 90 1.22 -0.21 -1.69
C LEU A 90 2.27 0.45 -2.59
N SER A 91 2.70 -0.24 -3.64
CA SER A 91 3.53 0.36 -4.69
C SER A 91 2.73 1.44 -5.44
N SER A 92 3.40 2.55 -5.76
CA SER A 92 2.78 3.77 -6.32
C SER A 92 2.58 3.79 -7.82
#